data_AF-A0A3P7LZN2-F1
#
_entry.id   AF-A0A3P7LZN2-F1
#
_cell.length_a   1.000
_cell.length_b   1.000
_cell.length_c   1.000
_cell.angle_alpha   90.00
_cell.angle_beta   90.00
_cell.angle_gamma   90.00
#
_symmetry.space_group_name_H-M   'P 1'
#
loop_
_entity.id
_entity.type
_entity.pdbx_description
1 polymer ?
#
loop_
_entity_poly.entity_id
_entity_poly.type
_entity_poly.pdbx_seq_one_letter_code
_entity_poly.pdbx_strand_id
1 'polypeptide(L)'
;MPTNNSKASMPNVHNYLIEAHTCHRMDGQVMPFPKQFMFWSRGCYLTAPTEGILGLDENGKLSKHPPYSLPFNVSIPKAVAVAVVVGGKWTELDSMGDCWKSSVQMKQHWGTEKKLTVLAKYAASDTAYSPLLEYSLAV
;
A
#
# COMPACT_ATOMS: atom_id res chain seq x y z
N MET A 1 13.99 -40.43 28.07
CA MET A 1 12.71 -40.25 28.79
C MET A 1 12.12 -38.92 28.36
N PRO A 2 11.02 -38.86 27.58
CA PRO A 2 10.44 -37.58 27.20
C PRO A 2 9.60 -37.04 28.35
N THR A 3 9.89 -35.80 28.75
CA THR A 3 9.13 -35.03 29.73
C THR A 3 7.77 -34.68 29.18
N ASN A 4 6.74 -35.22 29.84
CA ASN A 4 5.33 -34.92 29.63
C ASN A 4 5.07 -33.46 30.02
N ASN A 5 5.18 -32.53 29.06
CA ASN A 5 4.77 -31.15 29.29
C ASN A 5 3.25 -31.08 29.09
N SER A 6 2.53 -31.02 30.21
CA SER A 6 1.09 -30.84 30.26
C SER A 6 0.71 -29.61 29.44
N LYS A 7 -0.02 -29.80 28.34
CA LYS A 7 -0.62 -28.72 27.56
C LYS A 7 -1.60 -27.96 28.46
N ALA A 8 -1.15 -26.84 29.02
CA ALA A 8 -2.01 -25.80 29.52
C ALA A 8 -2.74 -25.18 28.31
N SER A 9 -3.89 -25.78 27.94
CA SER A 9 -4.79 -25.20 26.96
C SER A 9 -5.49 -24.01 27.60
N MET A 10 -5.06 -22.79 27.27
CA MET A 10 -5.76 -21.59 27.74
C MET A 10 -7.15 -21.55 27.07
N PRO A 11 -8.25 -21.55 27.84
CA PRO A 11 -9.59 -21.41 27.25
C PRO A 11 -9.69 -20.07 26.52
N ASN A 12 -10.34 -20.07 25.35
CA ASN A 12 -10.50 -18.92 24.43
C ASN A 12 -9.27 -18.47 23.64
N VAL A 13 -8.20 -19.26 23.56
CA VAL A 13 -7.11 -19.00 22.58
C VAL A 13 -7.36 -19.79 21.31
N HIS A 14 -7.79 -19.09 20.26
CA HIS A 14 -7.86 -19.66 18.92
C HIS A 14 -6.52 -19.44 18.20
N ASN A 15 -5.84 -20.53 17.88
CA ASN A 15 -4.67 -20.49 17.00
C ASN A 15 -5.15 -20.62 15.56
N TYR A 16 -5.13 -19.51 14.82
CA TYR A 16 -5.45 -19.50 13.39
C TYR A 16 -4.17 -19.74 12.59
N LEU A 17 -4.16 -20.80 11.78
CA LEU A 17 -3.19 -20.92 10.68
C LEU A 17 -3.78 -20.16 9.49
N ILE A 18 -3.16 -19.06 9.11
CA ILE A 18 -3.51 -18.31 7.90
C ILE A 18 -2.52 -18.73 6.82
N GLU A 19 -3.00 -19.48 5.83
CA GLU A 19 -2.21 -19.86 4.67
C GLU A 19 -2.41 -18.82 3.56
N ALA A 20 -1.32 -18.21 3.10
CA ALA A 20 -1.33 -17.26 1.99
C ALA A 20 -0.81 -17.96 0.73
N HIS A 21 -1.70 -18.24 -0.22
CA HIS A 21 -1.34 -18.90 -1.48
C HIS A 21 -0.66 -17.97 -2.48
N THR A 22 -0.88 -16.66 -2.36
CA THR A 22 -0.30 -15.62 -3.20
C THR A 22 0.33 -14.54 -2.35
N CYS A 23 1.65 -14.39 -2.46
CA CYS A 23 2.40 -13.29 -1.87
C CYS A 23 3.20 -12.62 -2.98
N HIS A 24 3.15 -11.29 -3.06
CA HIS A 24 4.07 -10.57 -3.92
C HIS A 24 5.49 -10.79 -3.39
N ARG A 25 6.30 -11.46 -4.19
CA ARG A 25 7.70 -11.75 -3.88
C ARG A 25 8.59 -11.10 -4.91
N MET A 26 9.68 -10.53 -4.45
CA MET A 26 10.76 -10.05 -5.28
C MET A 26 12.02 -10.80 -4.83
N ASP A 27 12.63 -11.56 -5.75
CA ASP A 27 13.76 -12.46 -5.47
C ASP A 27 13.57 -13.38 -4.24
N GLY A 28 12.39 -13.98 -4.12
CA GLY A 28 12.05 -14.86 -2.99
C GLY A 28 11.72 -14.14 -1.67
N GLN A 29 12.03 -12.83 -1.55
CA GLN A 29 11.66 -12.02 -0.41
C GLN A 29 10.20 -11.57 -0.52
N VAL A 30 9.44 -11.74 0.56
CA VAL A 30 8.06 -11.24 0.66
C VAL A 30 8.09 -9.71 0.71
N MET A 31 7.41 -9.07 -0.23
CA MET A 31 7.28 -7.62 -0.25
C MET A 31 6.26 -7.16 0.78
N PRO A 32 6.56 -6.13 1.58
CA PRO A 32 5.58 -5.60 2.53
C PRO A 32 4.42 -4.97 1.75
N PHE A 33 3.24 -4.97 2.35
CA PHE A 33 2.15 -4.12 1.88
C PHE A 33 2.43 -2.66 2.26
N PRO A 34 1.89 -1.65 1.55
CA PRO A 34 2.02 -0.25 1.94
C PRO A 34 1.52 -0.03 3.37
N LYS A 35 2.14 0.90 4.10
CA LYS A 35 1.72 1.22 5.45
C LYS A 35 0.29 1.74 5.43
N GLN A 36 -0.58 1.10 6.20
CA GLN A 36 -1.99 1.46 6.31
C GLN A 36 -2.20 2.44 7.47
N PHE A 37 -3.02 3.47 7.24
CA PHE A 37 -3.48 4.39 8.28
C PHE A 37 -4.92 4.09 8.71
N MET A 38 -5.38 4.74 9.77
CA MET A 38 -6.69 4.49 10.40
C MET A 38 -7.87 4.51 9.41
N PHE A 39 -7.83 5.37 8.40
CA PHE A 39 -8.91 5.51 7.43
C PHE A 39 -8.91 4.42 6.35
N TRP A 40 -7.82 3.65 6.22
CA TRP A 40 -7.80 2.42 5.45
C TRP A 40 -8.59 1.35 6.19
N SER A 41 -9.84 1.16 5.78
CA SER A 41 -10.84 0.41 6.56
C SER A 41 -11.70 -0.49 5.68
N ARG A 42 -12.74 -1.10 6.27
CA ARG A 42 -13.55 -2.14 5.62
C ARG A 42 -14.07 -1.69 4.25
N GLY A 43 -13.77 -2.50 3.23
CA GLY A 43 -14.15 -2.24 1.83
C GLY A 43 -13.08 -1.49 1.03
N CYS A 44 -12.06 -0.92 1.68
CA CYS A 44 -10.88 -0.44 0.96
C CYS A 44 -10.11 -1.62 0.36
N TYR A 45 -9.69 -1.48 -0.88
CA TYR A 45 -8.96 -2.53 -1.59
C TYR A 45 -7.93 -1.92 -2.54
N LEU A 46 -6.73 -2.48 -2.58
CA LEU A 46 -5.65 -2.01 -3.44
C LEU A 46 -5.40 -3.04 -4.54
N THR A 47 -5.57 -2.63 -5.79
CA THR A 47 -5.29 -3.49 -6.95
C THR A 47 -3.86 -3.26 -7.44
N ALA A 48 -3.39 -2.02 -7.49
CA ALA A 48 -2.02 -1.68 -7.88
C ALA A 48 -1.63 -0.26 -7.41
N PRO A 49 -0.35 -0.02 -7.10
CA PRO A 49 0.70 -1.02 -6.86
C PRO A 49 0.54 -1.65 -5.48
N THR A 50 0.77 -2.96 -5.35
CA THR A 50 0.60 -3.72 -4.09
C THR A 50 1.88 -3.81 -3.26
N GLU A 51 3.02 -3.52 -3.88
CA GLU A 51 4.33 -3.50 -3.22
C GLU A 51 4.47 -2.21 -2.38
N GLY A 52 4.75 -2.36 -1.09
CA GLY A 52 4.95 -1.24 -0.15
C GLY A 52 6.26 -0.50 -0.33
N ILE A 53 7.21 -1.06 -1.09
CA ILE A 53 8.46 -0.40 -1.48
C ILE A 53 8.50 -0.35 -3.00
N LEU A 54 8.50 0.85 -3.57
CA LEU A 54 8.42 1.08 -5.01
C LEU A 54 9.79 1.42 -5.60
N GLY A 55 9.98 1.07 -6.87
CA GLY A 55 11.18 1.42 -7.63
C GLY A 55 12.37 0.48 -7.42
N LEU A 56 12.18 -0.65 -6.75
CA LEU A 56 13.23 -1.64 -6.58
C LEU A 56 13.52 -2.42 -7.86
N ASP A 57 14.78 -2.83 -8.05
CA ASP A 57 15.20 -3.89 -8.97
C ASP A 57 15.22 -5.26 -8.29
N GLU A 58 15.60 -6.28 -9.05
CA GLU A 58 15.79 -7.66 -8.59
C GLU A 58 16.74 -7.80 -7.40
N ASN A 59 17.65 -6.84 -7.17
CA ASN A 59 18.62 -6.87 -6.08
C ASN A 59 18.17 -6.06 -4.85
N GLY A 60 16.93 -5.56 -4.84
CA GLY A 60 16.43 -4.72 -3.74
C GLY A 60 17.07 -3.34 -3.69
N LYS A 61 17.62 -2.85 -4.81
CA LYS A 61 18.16 -1.48 -4.94
C LYS A 61 17.27 -0.65 -5.84
N LEU A 62 17.45 0.68 -5.86
CA LEU A 62 16.77 1.51 -6.84
C LEU A 62 17.10 1.01 -8.25
N SER A 63 16.05 0.72 -9.03
CA SER A 63 16.18 0.28 -10.40
C SER A 63 16.93 1.28 -11.26
N LYS A 64 17.81 0.78 -12.13
CA LYS A 64 18.54 1.60 -13.12
C LYS A 64 17.61 2.20 -14.17
N HIS A 65 16.46 1.57 -14.39
CA HIS A 65 15.45 1.99 -15.35
C HIS A 65 14.07 1.97 -14.68
N PRO A 66 13.85 2.84 -13.68
CA PRO A 66 12.58 2.86 -12.99
C PRO A 66 11.51 3.43 -13.94
N PRO A 67 10.24 2.98 -13.82
CA PRO A 67 9.19 3.37 -14.74
C PRO A 67 8.92 4.87 -14.68
N TYR A 68 8.53 5.45 -15.83
CA TYR A 68 8.22 6.87 -15.95
C TYR A 68 7.03 7.29 -15.07
N SER A 69 6.03 6.42 -15.00
CA SER A 69 4.83 6.57 -14.18
C SER A 69 4.39 5.24 -13.60
N LEU A 70 3.58 5.28 -12.56
CA LEU A 70 2.99 4.10 -11.93
C LEU A 70 1.46 4.13 -12.03
N PRO A 71 0.82 3.02 -12.42
CA PRO A 71 -0.63 2.92 -12.38
C PRO A 71 -1.09 2.77 -10.93
N PHE A 72 -1.97 3.65 -10.49
CA PHE A 72 -2.73 3.49 -9.25
C PHE A 72 -4.13 2.99 -9.59
N ASN A 73 -4.56 1.97 -8.85
CA ASN A 73 -5.91 1.42 -8.92
C ASN A 73 -6.30 0.94 -7.53
N VAL A 74 -7.19 1.69 -6.89
CA VAL A 74 -7.60 1.51 -5.49
C VAL A 74 -9.11 1.70 -5.38
N SER A 75 -9.77 0.86 -4.59
CA SER A 75 -11.17 1.03 -4.21
C SER A 75 -11.24 1.67 -2.83
N ILE A 76 -11.93 2.79 -2.72
CA ILE A 76 -12.08 3.56 -1.48
C ILE A 76 -13.55 3.97 -1.38
N PRO A 77 -14.38 3.19 -0.66
CA PRO A 77 -15.80 3.46 -0.56
C PRO A 77 -16.09 4.83 0.05
N LYS A 78 -17.11 5.51 -0.49
CA LYS A 78 -17.63 6.80 0.00
C LYS A 78 -16.65 7.98 -0.08
N ALA A 79 -15.46 7.82 -0.66
CA ALA A 79 -14.61 8.95 -0.97
C ALA A 79 -15.30 9.83 -2.01
N VAL A 80 -15.09 11.14 -1.92
CA VAL A 80 -15.51 12.12 -2.93
C VAL A 80 -14.33 12.63 -3.75
N ALA A 81 -13.11 12.46 -3.24
CA ALA A 81 -11.87 12.70 -3.98
C ALA A 81 -10.74 11.85 -3.41
N VAL A 82 -9.83 11.41 -4.28
CA VAL A 82 -8.64 10.64 -3.90
C VAL A 82 -7.45 11.20 -4.67
N ALA A 83 -6.31 11.34 -3.98
CA ALA A 83 -5.10 11.85 -4.58
C ALA A 83 -3.87 11.07 -4.12
N VAL A 84 -2.86 11.04 -4.98
CA VAL A 84 -1.53 10.54 -4.68
C VAL A 84 -0.58 11.71 -4.59
N VAL A 85 0.21 11.76 -3.51
CA VAL A 85 1.16 12.83 -3.21
C VAL A 85 2.57 12.29 -3.10
N VAL A 86 3.49 12.88 -3.85
CA VAL A 86 4.93 12.56 -3.82
C VAL A 86 5.73 13.82 -4.10
N GLY A 87 6.74 14.13 -3.27
CA GLY A 87 7.52 15.37 -3.39
C GLY A 87 6.67 16.64 -3.42
N GLY A 88 5.57 16.68 -2.67
CA GLY A 88 4.61 17.79 -2.65
C GLY A 88 3.73 17.92 -3.89
N LYS A 89 3.93 17.10 -4.94
CA LYS A 89 3.11 17.09 -6.14
C LYS A 89 1.87 16.23 -5.92
N TRP A 90 0.70 16.79 -6.23
CA TRP A 90 -0.59 16.11 -6.14
C TRP A 90 -1.00 15.57 -7.50
N THR A 91 -1.47 14.32 -7.53
CA THR A 91 -2.13 13.69 -8.68
C THR A 91 -3.49 13.20 -8.23
N GLU A 92 -4.56 13.84 -8.69
CA GLU A 92 -5.94 13.37 -8.43
C GLU A 92 -6.20 12.10 -9.24
N LEU A 93 -6.93 11.16 -8.63
CA LEU A 93 -7.35 9.92 -9.29
C LEU A 93 -8.74 10.09 -9.90
N ASP A 94 -8.94 9.50 -11.07
CA ASP A 94 -10.23 9.47 -11.74
C ASP A 94 -11.15 8.46 -11.05
N SER A 95 -12.40 8.85 -10.78
CA SER A 95 -13.39 8.01 -10.12
C SER A 95 -14.26 7.23 -11.10
N MET A 96 -14.50 5.96 -10.82
CA MET A 96 -15.54 5.13 -11.42
C MET A 96 -16.26 4.38 -10.29
N GLY A 97 -17.28 5.03 -9.70
CA GLY A 97 -17.88 4.57 -8.45
C GLY A 97 -16.88 4.65 -7.30
N ASP A 98 -16.73 3.57 -6.53
CA ASP A 98 -15.74 3.50 -5.44
C ASP A 98 -14.31 3.20 -5.93
N CYS A 99 -14.12 2.94 -7.24
CA CYS A 99 -12.81 2.67 -7.83
C CYS A 99 -12.13 3.96 -8.30
N TRP A 100 -10.88 4.15 -7.92
CA TRP A 100 -10.06 5.33 -8.21
C TRP A 100 -8.82 4.91 -8.98
N LYS A 101 -8.57 5.53 -10.14
CA LYS A 101 -7.47 5.16 -11.04
C LYS A 101 -6.78 6.37 -11.65
N SER A 102 -5.46 6.30 -11.80
CA SER A 102 -4.70 7.23 -12.65
C SER A 102 -3.27 6.72 -12.84
N SER A 103 -2.51 7.35 -13.73
CA SER A 103 -1.07 7.12 -13.88
C SER A 103 -0.29 8.26 -13.21
N VAL A 104 0.38 7.94 -12.10
CA VAL A 104 1.15 8.91 -11.30
C VAL A 104 2.54 9.06 -11.88
N GLN A 105 2.92 10.29 -12.20
CA GLN A 105 4.23 10.63 -12.77
C GLN A 105 5.34 10.48 -11.74
N MET A 106 6.32 9.60 -11.98
CA MET A 106 7.34 9.23 -10.99
C MET A 106 8.78 9.56 -11.40
N LYS A 107 9.07 9.80 -12.68
CA LYS A 107 10.46 9.98 -13.19
C LYS A 107 11.32 10.91 -12.35
N GLN A 108 10.78 12.04 -11.93
CA GLN A 108 11.49 13.07 -11.17
C GLN A 108 11.63 12.78 -9.67
N HIS A 109 10.95 11.75 -9.15
CA HIS A 109 10.88 11.45 -7.72
C HIS A 109 11.79 10.28 -7.32
N TRP A 110 12.19 9.43 -8.27
CA TRP A 110 13.09 8.31 -8.02
C TRP A 110 14.47 8.76 -7.51
N GLY A 111 14.99 8.07 -6.48
CA GLY A 111 16.27 8.39 -5.85
C GLY A 111 16.31 9.72 -5.08
N THR A 112 15.20 10.47 -5.07
CA THR A 112 15.11 11.80 -4.45
C THR A 112 14.13 11.77 -3.30
N GLU A 113 12.90 11.35 -3.58
CA GLU A 113 11.85 11.25 -2.59
C GLU A 113 11.92 9.90 -1.88
N LYS A 114 11.57 9.89 -0.59
CA LYS A 114 11.59 8.67 0.23
C LYS A 114 10.21 8.02 0.34
N LYS A 115 9.16 8.77 0.04
CA LYS A 115 7.78 8.39 0.34
C LYS A 115 6.78 8.90 -0.69
N LEU A 116 5.71 8.14 -0.83
CA LEU A 116 4.52 8.50 -1.58
C LEU A 116 3.30 8.16 -0.73
N THR A 117 2.28 9.02 -0.72
CA THR A 117 1.09 8.84 0.12
C THR A 117 -0.18 8.89 -0.72
N VAL A 118 -1.10 7.95 -0.46
CA VAL A 118 -2.47 7.97 -0.98
C VAL A 118 -3.37 8.61 0.06
N LEU A 119 -4.13 9.60 -0.38
CA LEU A 119 -4.99 10.45 0.44
C LEU A 119 -6.42 10.40 -0.07
N ALA A 120 -7.40 10.47 0.82
CA ALA A 120 -8.80 10.56 0.44
C ALA A 120 -9.55 11.65 1.22
N LYS A 121 -10.61 12.16 0.61
CA LYS A 121 -11.55 13.11 1.17
C LYS A 121 -12.95 12.52 1.09
N TYR A 122 -13.76 12.67 2.14
CA TYR A 122 -15.03 11.95 2.28
C TYR A 122 -16.27 12.86 2.21
N ALA A 123 -16.12 14.18 2.42
CA ALA A 123 -17.16 15.15 2.12
C ALA A 123 -16.59 16.33 1.32
N ALA A 124 -17.39 16.90 0.41
CA ALA A 124 -16.96 18.04 -0.41
C ALA A 124 -16.55 19.26 0.45
N SER A 125 -17.20 19.42 1.60
CA SER A 125 -16.94 20.47 2.60
C SER A 125 -15.65 20.28 3.39
N ASP A 126 -15.04 19.09 3.38
CA ASP A 126 -13.84 18.84 4.18
C ASP A 126 -12.68 19.68 3.67
N THR A 127 -11.96 20.34 4.56
CA THR A 127 -10.77 21.11 4.21
C THR A 127 -9.52 20.25 4.14
N ALA A 128 -9.55 19.05 4.74
CA ALA A 128 -8.40 18.18 4.90
C ALA A 128 -8.62 16.83 4.21
N TYR A 129 -7.54 16.29 3.64
CA TYR A 129 -7.48 14.92 3.19
C TYR A 129 -6.97 14.02 4.32
N SER A 130 -7.52 12.82 4.39
CA SER A 130 -7.10 11.78 5.32
C SER A 130 -6.09 10.84 4.66
N PRO A 131 -4.96 10.53 5.31
CA PRO A 131 -4.02 9.55 4.78
C PRO A 131 -4.57 8.14 4.87
N LEU A 132 -4.38 7.37 3.79
CA LEU A 132 -4.83 5.99 3.67
C LEU A 132 -3.67 5.02 3.63
N LEU A 133 -2.75 5.24 2.67
CA LEU A 133 -1.60 4.38 2.43
C LEU A 133 -0.33 5.21 2.30
N GLU A 134 0.79 4.71 2.82
CA GLU A 134 2.13 5.25 2.58
C GLU A 134 3.05 4.17 2.03
N TYR A 135 3.72 4.51 0.94
CA TYR A 135 4.74 3.71 0.29
C TYR A 135 6.11 4.26 0.63
N SER A 136 7.08 3.37 0.78
CA SER A 136 8.50 3.73 0.72
C SER A 136 8.94 3.75 -0.73
N LEU A 137 9.83 4.68 -1.08
CA LEU A 137 10.47 4.72 -2.39
C LEU A 137 11.93 4.28 -2.24
N ALA A 138 12.39 3.46 -3.18
CA ALA A 138 13.80 3.10 -3.26
C ALA A 138 14.66 4.37 -3.48
N VAL A 139 15.76 4.45 -2.74
CA VAL A 139 16.75 5.54 -2.80
C VAL A 139 18.14 5.00 -3.07
#